data_AF-A0A1D6KJX0-F1
#
_entry.id   AF-A0A1D6KJX0-F1
#
_cell.length_a   1.000
_cell.length_b   1.000
_cell.length_c   1.000
_cell.angle_alpha   90.00
_cell.angle_beta   90.00
_cell.angle_gamma   90.00
#
_symmetry.space_group_name_H-M   'P 1'
#
loop_
_entity.id
_entity.type
_entity.pdbx_description
1 polymer ?
#
loop_
_entity_poly.entity_id
_entity_poly.type
_entity_poly.pdbx_seq_one_letter_code
_entity_poly.pdbx_strand_id
1 'polypeptide(L)'
;MYGIGARKTSAVPNILKELNLKIGKLSTGDSLDMSPQDEKVILSNDATVKDMEGAAVAYVADMFSTPAIFVKAVTDIVDGEKPTSEEFLQNLIAVTAALDLAVTKVVDFISGKRISDL
;
A
#
# COMPACT_ATOMS: atom_id res chain seq x y z
N MET A 1 -3.53 17.80 10.10
CA MET A 1 -3.16 18.58 8.90
C MET A 1 -3.05 17.62 7.72
N TYR A 2 -3.59 17.98 6.55
CA TYR A 2 -3.41 17.20 5.31
C TYR A 2 -1.92 17.10 4.97
N GLY A 3 -1.49 15.98 4.38
CA GLY A 3 -0.10 15.76 3.96
C GLY A 3 0.92 15.54 5.09
N ILE A 4 0.51 15.54 6.37
CA ILE A 4 1.43 15.39 7.52
C ILE A 4 0.95 14.31 8.49
N GLY A 5 1.88 13.41 8.83
CA GLY A 5 1.78 12.41 9.89
C GLY A 5 1.22 11.06 9.44
N ALA A 6 1.36 10.04 10.28
CA ALA A 6 0.84 8.70 10.03
C ALA A 6 -0.70 8.67 10.08
N ARG A 7 -1.30 7.78 9.30
CA ARG A 7 -2.73 7.46 9.35
C ARG A 7 -2.91 5.97 9.61
N LYS A 8 -3.86 5.63 10.47
CA LYS A 8 -4.18 4.23 10.76
C LYS A 8 -5.13 3.72 9.69
N THR A 9 -4.87 2.49 9.26
CA THR A 9 -5.77 1.73 8.38
C THR A 9 -6.53 0.70 9.21
N SER A 10 -7.59 0.12 8.65
CA SER A 10 -8.35 -0.92 9.33
C SER A 10 -7.48 -2.17 9.55
N ALA A 11 -7.51 -2.70 10.76
CA ALA A 11 -6.88 -3.98 11.06
C ALA A 11 -7.69 -5.10 10.42
N VAL A 12 -6.99 -6.04 9.76
CA VAL A 12 -7.61 -7.16 9.02
C VAL A 12 -6.91 -8.49 9.31
N PRO A 13 -6.84 -8.90 10.60
CA PRO A 13 -6.08 -10.08 11.01
C PRO A 13 -6.56 -11.37 10.32
N ASN A 14 -7.85 -11.51 10.02
CA ASN A 14 -8.37 -12.72 9.40
C ASN A 14 -8.07 -12.78 7.90
N ILE A 15 -8.11 -11.64 7.19
CA ILE A 15 -7.63 -11.55 5.80
C ILE A 15 -6.15 -11.93 5.73
N LEU A 16 -5.31 -11.39 6.62
CA LEU A 16 -3.87 -11.69 6.63
C LEU A 16 -3.60 -13.18 6.88
N LYS A 17 -4.33 -13.78 7.83
CA LYS A 17 -4.20 -15.20 8.17
C LYS A 17 -4.63 -16.10 7.01
N GLU A 18 -5.76 -15.81 6.37
CA GLU A 18 -6.34 -16.66 5.32
C GLU A 18 -5.58 -16.54 4.00
N LEU A 19 -5.24 -15.31 3.61
CA LEU A 19 -4.62 -15.04 2.30
C LEU A 19 -3.08 -15.05 2.34
N ASN A 20 -2.48 -15.12 3.53
CA ASN A 20 -1.03 -15.12 3.75
C ASN A 20 -0.32 -13.95 3.05
N LEU A 21 -0.94 -12.76 3.09
CA LEU A 21 -0.38 -11.54 2.51
C LEU A 21 0.67 -10.93 3.44
N LYS A 22 1.68 -10.28 2.84
CA LYS A 22 2.65 -9.49 3.61
C LYS A 22 2.00 -8.22 4.14
N ILE A 23 2.40 -7.81 5.35
CA ILE A 23 2.02 -6.53 5.96
C ILE A 23 3.25 -5.62 6.06
N GLY A 24 3.05 -4.32 5.83
CA GLY A 24 4.09 -3.30 5.91
C GLY A 24 3.49 -1.90 5.99
N LYS A 25 4.30 -0.92 6.39
CA LYS A 25 3.90 0.49 6.39
C LYS A 25 4.07 1.07 4.99
N LEU A 26 3.13 1.93 4.60
CA LEU A 26 3.16 2.68 3.35
C LEU A 26 3.61 4.13 3.59
N SER A 27 4.56 4.60 2.79
CA SER A 27 4.89 6.02 2.67
C SER A 27 4.41 6.56 1.33
N THR A 28 3.83 7.76 1.33
CA THR A 28 3.20 8.36 0.15
C THR A 28 3.82 9.73 -0.14
N GLY A 29 4.09 10.02 -1.41
CA GLY A 29 4.47 11.35 -1.90
C GLY A 29 4.23 11.47 -3.41
N ASP A 30 4.06 12.68 -3.94
CA ASP A 30 3.63 12.90 -5.34
C ASP A 30 4.72 12.61 -6.41
N SER A 31 5.93 12.27 -5.97
CA SER A 31 7.07 11.97 -6.84
C SER A 31 7.26 10.47 -7.02
N LEU A 32 7.44 10.03 -8.27
CA LEU A 32 7.80 8.64 -8.57
C LEU A 32 9.23 8.33 -8.10
N ASP A 33 10.16 9.24 -8.35
CA ASP A 33 11.53 9.18 -7.87
C ASP A 33 11.61 9.37 -6.33
N MET A 34 12.81 9.21 -5.80
CA MET A 34 13.11 9.35 -4.38
C MET A 34 14.33 10.23 -4.19
N SER A 35 14.11 11.46 -3.74
CA SER A 35 15.22 12.34 -3.35
C SER A 35 15.87 11.85 -2.05
N PRO A 36 17.10 12.30 -1.72
CA PRO A 36 17.72 11.97 -0.43
C PRO A 36 16.88 12.40 0.79
N GLN A 37 16.06 13.45 0.63
CA GLN A 37 15.15 13.88 1.69
C GLN A 37 13.96 12.94 1.83
N ASP A 38 13.41 12.45 0.71
CA ASP A 38 12.33 11.46 0.73
C ASP A 38 12.80 10.16 1.37
N GLU A 39 13.98 9.67 0.97
CA GLU A 39 14.61 8.47 1.53
C GLU A 39 14.73 8.57 3.06
N LYS A 40 15.26 9.69 3.57
CA LYS A 40 15.39 9.92 5.01
C LYS A 40 14.04 9.86 5.72
N VAL A 41 12.99 10.45 5.14
CA VAL A 41 11.64 10.45 5.73
C VAL A 41 11.03 9.05 5.68
N ILE A 42 11.14 8.34 4.56
CA ILE A 42 10.67 6.96 4.36
C ILE A 42 11.31 6.04 5.41
N LEU A 43 12.64 6.10 5.56
CA LEU A 43 13.40 5.31 6.54
C LEU A 43 13.00 5.67 7.98
N SER A 44 12.85 6.97 8.29
CA SER A 44 12.44 7.40 9.63
C SER A 44 11.04 6.93 10.03
N ASN A 45 10.17 6.65 9.05
CA ASN A 45 8.84 6.10 9.25
C ASN A 45 8.80 4.57 9.22
N ASP A 46 9.92 3.91 8.93
CA ASP A 46 10.03 2.45 8.82
C ASP A 46 9.03 1.90 7.78
N ALA A 47 8.94 2.59 6.63
CA ALA A 47 8.07 2.23 5.53
C ALA A 47 8.67 1.10 4.68
N THR A 48 7.81 0.16 4.29
CA THR A 48 8.18 -1.01 3.46
C THR A 48 7.81 -0.80 1.99
N VAL A 49 6.78 0.00 1.73
CA VAL A 49 6.29 0.29 0.38
C VAL A 49 6.14 1.80 0.20
N LYS A 50 6.37 2.28 -1.03
CA LYS A 50 6.24 3.68 -1.46
C LYS A 50 5.16 3.79 -2.54
N ASP A 51 4.31 4.81 -2.47
CA ASP A 51 3.34 5.12 -3.52
C ASP A 51 3.09 6.64 -3.63
N MET A 52 2.07 7.02 -4.41
CA MET A 52 1.72 8.43 -4.66
C MET A 52 0.31 8.84 -4.17
N GLU A 53 -0.49 7.93 -3.58
CA GLU A 53 -1.90 8.24 -3.24
C GLU A 53 -2.36 7.78 -1.85
N GLY A 54 -1.77 6.71 -1.29
CA GLY A 54 -2.36 5.94 -0.20
C GLY A 54 -2.65 6.75 1.07
N ALA A 55 -1.70 7.58 1.52
CA ALA A 55 -1.90 8.43 2.70
C ALA A 55 -2.98 9.50 2.49
N ALA A 56 -3.16 10.00 1.25
CA ALA A 56 -4.22 10.95 0.92
C ALA A 56 -5.60 10.29 0.96
N VAL A 57 -5.72 9.07 0.43
CA VAL A 57 -6.96 8.26 0.54
C VAL A 57 -7.27 7.96 2.02
N ALA A 58 -6.26 7.55 2.80
CA ALA A 58 -6.43 7.29 4.24
C ALA A 58 -6.87 8.56 5.00
N TYR A 59 -6.34 9.73 4.64
CA TYR A 59 -6.76 11.00 5.21
C TYR A 59 -8.25 11.28 4.97
N VAL A 60 -8.73 11.10 3.74
CA VAL A 60 -10.14 11.32 3.43
C VAL A 60 -11.03 10.28 4.10
N ALA A 61 -10.63 9.00 4.10
CA ALA A 61 -11.37 7.95 4.79
C ALA A 61 -11.53 8.25 6.29
N ASP A 62 -10.46 8.72 6.95
CA ASP A 62 -10.46 9.12 8.36
C ASP A 62 -11.42 10.28 8.63
N MET A 63 -11.45 11.30 7.75
CA MET A 63 -12.40 12.43 7.87
C MET A 63 -13.87 11.99 7.91
N PHE A 64 -14.21 10.87 7.25
CA PHE A 64 -15.57 10.33 7.19
C PHE A 64 -15.77 9.09 8.09
N SER A 65 -14.79 8.73 8.91
CA SER A 65 -14.82 7.51 9.74
C SER A 65 -15.09 6.24 8.93
N THR A 66 -14.60 6.20 7.68
CA THR A 66 -14.75 5.07 6.77
C THR A 66 -13.59 4.09 6.95
N PRO A 67 -13.85 2.80 7.24
CA PRO A 67 -12.82 1.77 7.23
C PRO A 67 -12.09 1.69 5.89
N ALA A 68 -10.76 1.63 5.92
CA ALA A 68 -9.94 1.59 4.72
C ALA A 68 -8.84 0.53 4.85
N ILE A 69 -8.70 -0.28 3.80
CA ILE A 69 -7.67 -1.31 3.64
C ILE A 69 -6.94 -1.00 2.34
N PHE A 70 -5.63 -1.26 2.31
CA PHE A 70 -4.77 -0.97 1.17
C PHE A 70 -4.09 -2.25 0.73
N VAL A 71 -4.21 -2.57 -0.56
CA VAL A 71 -3.46 -3.65 -1.21
C VAL A 71 -2.49 -2.99 -2.18
N LYS A 72 -1.19 -3.18 -1.95
CA LYS A 72 -0.11 -2.62 -2.77
C LYS A 72 0.68 -3.76 -3.38
N ALA A 73 0.80 -3.77 -4.70
CA ALA A 73 1.64 -4.71 -5.43
C ALA A 73 2.95 -4.00 -5.82
N VAL A 74 4.07 -4.64 -5.50
CA VAL A 74 5.40 -4.05 -5.68
C VAL A 74 5.88 -4.30 -7.10
N THR A 75 6.07 -3.22 -7.86
CA THR A 75 6.53 -3.22 -9.25
C THR A 75 8.03 -3.07 -9.39
N ASP A 76 8.66 -2.40 -8.45
CA ASP A 76 10.06 -1.99 -8.50
C ASP A 76 10.64 -1.96 -7.08
N ILE A 77 11.95 -2.19 -7.00
CA ILE A 77 12.70 -2.21 -5.74
C ILE A 77 13.47 -0.89 -5.65
N VAL A 78 12.97 0.02 -4.83
CA VAL A 78 13.46 1.41 -4.73
C VAL A 78 14.93 1.49 -4.29
N ASP A 79 15.38 0.55 -3.45
CA ASP A 79 16.77 0.38 -2.99
C ASP A 79 17.56 -0.64 -3.84
N GLY A 80 17.03 -1.01 -5.00
CA GLY A 80 17.65 -1.93 -5.96
C GLY A 80 18.58 -1.22 -6.95
N GLU A 81 19.19 -2.01 -7.84
CA GLU A 81 20.17 -1.51 -8.82
C GLU A 81 19.53 -0.97 -10.11
N LYS A 82 18.26 -1.31 -10.39
CA LYS A 82 17.61 -0.94 -11.65
C LYS A 82 16.97 0.44 -11.56
N PRO A 83 16.91 1.19 -12.68
CA PRO A 83 16.13 2.42 -12.74
C PRO A 83 14.63 2.15 -12.45
N THR A 84 14.07 2.88 -11.48
CA THR A 84 12.67 2.76 -11.02
C THR A 84 11.66 2.66 -12.17
N SER A 85 11.71 3.61 -13.11
CA SER A 85 10.76 3.67 -14.22
C SER A 85 10.85 2.48 -15.17
N GLU A 86 12.06 1.94 -15.38
CA GLU A 86 12.27 0.79 -16.26
C GLU A 86 11.78 -0.50 -15.61
N GLU A 87 12.12 -0.73 -14.34
CA GLU A 87 11.64 -1.90 -13.60
C GLU A 87 10.13 -1.88 -13.42
N PHE A 88 9.55 -0.70 -13.14
CA PHE A 88 8.12 -0.49 -13.08
C PHE A 88 7.43 -0.96 -14.38
N LEU A 89 7.86 -0.44 -15.54
CA LEU A 89 7.27 -0.79 -16.83
C LEU A 89 7.48 -2.26 -17.20
N GLN A 90 8.67 -2.80 -16.91
CA GLN A 90 9.01 -4.20 -17.16
C GLN A 90 8.09 -5.15 -16.40
N ASN A 91 7.81 -4.84 -15.13
CA ASN A 91 7.06 -5.72 -14.23
C ASN A 91 5.55 -5.44 -14.24
N LEU A 92 5.11 -4.30 -14.80
CA LEU A 92 3.73 -3.81 -14.70
C LEU A 92 2.69 -4.87 -15.05
N ILE A 93 2.83 -5.57 -16.18
CA ILE A 93 1.87 -6.59 -16.63
C ILE A 93 1.77 -7.76 -15.63
N ALA A 94 2.91 -8.30 -15.20
CA ALA A 94 2.92 -9.44 -14.28
C ALA A 94 2.41 -9.07 -12.88
N VAL A 95 2.80 -7.90 -12.39
CA VAL A 95 2.44 -7.42 -11.05
C VAL A 95 0.99 -6.98 -10.98
N THR A 96 0.45 -6.38 -12.04
CA THR A 96 -0.99 -6.06 -12.11
C THR A 96 -1.86 -7.32 -12.17
N ALA A 97 -1.45 -8.37 -12.88
CA ALA A 97 -2.14 -9.66 -12.84
C ALA A 97 -2.10 -10.30 -11.43
N ALA A 98 -0.97 -10.17 -10.73
CA ALA A 98 -0.87 -10.63 -9.34
C ALA A 98 -1.77 -9.80 -8.39
N LEU A 99 -1.85 -8.49 -8.61
CA LEU A 99 -2.73 -7.59 -7.86
C LEU A 99 -4.21 -7.94 -8.10
N ASP A 100 -4.60 -8.19 -9.35
CA ASP A 100 -5.95 -8.61 -9.72
C ASP A 100 -6.38 -9.88 -8.96
N LEU A 101 -5.53 -10.91 -8.96
CA LEU A 101 -5.77 -12.13 -8.22
C LEU A 101 -5.87 -11.89 -6.70
N ALA A 102 -4.98 -11.07 -6.14
CA ALA A 102 -4.96 -10.77 -4.71
C ALA A 102 -6.22 -9.99 -4.28
N VAL A 103 -6.61 -8.97 -5.05
CA VAL A 103 -7.81 -8.16 -4.79
C VAL A 103 -9.07 -9.01 -4.93
N THR A 104 -9.15 -9.88 -5.93
CA THR A 104 -10.28 -10.81 -6.09
C THR A 104 -10.46 -11.66 -4.84
N LYS A 105 -9.38 -12.26 -4.33
CA LYS A 105 -9.42 -13.05 -3.09
C LYS A 105 -9.82 -12.24 -1.86
N VAL A 106 -9.37 -10.98 -1.76
CA VAL A 106 -9.76 -10.06 -0.67
C VAL A 106 -11.26 -9.75 -0.75
N VAL A 107 -11.79 -9.46 -1.93
CA VAL A 107 -13.22 -9.17 -2.14
C VAL A 107 -14.06 -10.41 -1.83
N ASP A 108 -13.65 -11.59 -2.32
CA ASP A 108 -14.33 -12.86 -2.03
C ASP A 108 -14.35 -13.16 -0.53
N PHE A 109 -13.25 -12.87 0.18
CA PHE A 109 -13.19 -13.03 1.63
C PHE A 109 -14.16 -12.07 2.34
N ILE A 110 -14.21 -10.80 1.94
CA ILE A 110 -15.07 -9.78 2.57
C ILE A 110 -16.55 -10.08 2.34
N SER A 111 -16.90 -10.72 1.21
CA SER A 111 -18.28 -11.02 0.84
C SER A 111 -19.03 -11.76 1.96
N GLY A 112 -20.14 -11.16 2.42
CA GLY A 112 -20.96 -11.71 3.50
C GLY A 112 -20.38 -11.59 4.92
N LYS A 113 -19.24 -10.91 5.12
CA LYS A 113 -18.63 -10.70 6.43
C LYS A 113 -18.90 -9.30 6.99
N ARG A 114 -18.86 -9.15 8.31
CA ARG A 114 -18.84 -7.83 8.97
C ARG A 114 -17.41 -7.34 9.12
N ILE A 115 -17.24 -6.05 9.36
CA ILE A 115 -15.91 -5.44 9.62
C ILE A 115 -15.18 -6.12 10.78
N SER A 116 -15.91 -6.55 11.81
CA SER A 116 -15.33 -7.28 12.97
C SER A 116 -14.77 -8.65 12.62
N ASP A 117 -15.16 -9.20 11.46
CA ASP A 117 -14.80 -10.53 11.02
C ASP A 117 -13.63 -10.50 10.00
N LEU A 118 -13.10 -9.31 9.67
CA LEU A 118 -12.00 -9.11 8.72
C LEU A 118 -10.60 -9.37 9.31
#